data_AF-A0A497HAF5-F1
#
_entry.id   AF-A0A497HAF5-F1
#
_cell.length_a   1.000
_cell.length_b   1.000
_cell.length_c   1.000
_cell.angle_alpha   90.00
_cell.angle_beta   90.00
_cell.angle_gamma   90.00
#
_symmetry.space_group_name_H-M   'P 1'
#
loop_
_entity.id
_entity.type
_entity.pdbx_description
1 polymer ?
#
loop_
_entity_poly.entity_id
_entity_poly.type
_entity_poly.pdbx_seq_one_letter_code
_entity_poly.pdbx_strand_id
1 'polypeptide(L)'
;MLERFRWHGIVRCPFCGSSDIWIDGTTSKGARKYQCQNCYHYFNDLTGAIFDNHKFPLEEMFYIIKRDGSKVNESDFKGVE
;
A
#
# COMPACT_ATOMS: atom_id res chain seq x y z
N MET A 1 -0.36 -1.38 -9.67
CA MET A 1 -0.99 -2.72 -9.69
C MET A 1 -2.14 -2.81 -8.69
N LEU A 2 -1.98 -2.29 -7.47
CA LEU A 2 -3.02 -2.31 -6.42
C LEU A 2 -4.28 -1.48 -6.77
N GLU A 3 -4.10 -0.32 -7.41
CA GLU A 3 -5.20 0.52 -7.90
C GLU A 3 -6.26 -0.25 -8.72
N ARG A 4 -5.82 -1.18 -9.58
CA ARG A 4 -6.71 -1.99 -10.43
C ARG A 4 -7.63 -2.91 -9.63
N PHE A 5 -7.09 -3.55 -8.60
CA PHE A 5 -7.85 -4.52 -7.79
C PHE A 5 -8.73 -3.83 -6.76
N ARG A 6 -8.28 -2.70 -6.19
CA ARG A 6 -9.03 -1.99 -5.14
C ARG A 6 -10.16 -1.14 -5.71
N TRP A 7 -9.95 -0.50 -6.86
CA TRP A 7 -10.85 0.53 -7.37
C TRP A 7 -11.41 0.24 -8.77
N HIS A 8 -11.14 -0.94 -9.34
CA HIS A 8 -11.65 -1.36 -10.65
C HIS A 8 -11.46 -0.29 -11.76
N GLY A 9 -10.40 0.51 -11.66
CA GLY A 9 -10.07 1.57 -12.62
C GLY A 9 -10.61 2.96 -12.31
N ILE A 10 -11.40 3.16 -11.25
CA ILE A 10 -11.88 4.48 -10.83
C ILE A 10 -11.52 4.74 -9.37
N VAL A 11 -10.43 5.47 -9.15
CA VAL A 11 -9.97 5.85 -7.81
C VAL A 11 -11.07 6.65 -7.09
N ARG A 12 -11.39 6.23 -5.86
CA ARG A 12 -12.30 6.96 -4.97
C ARG A 12 -11.65 7.24 -3.65
N CYS A 13 -11.90 8.44 -3.12
CA CYS A 13 -11.44 8.85 -1.81
C CYS A 13 -11.99 7.89 -0.75
N PRO A 14 -11.13 7.23 0.05
CA PRO A 14 -11.60 6.30 1.08
C PRO A 14 -12.30 7.01 2.26
N PHE A 15 -12.14 8.34 2.38
CA PHE A 15 -12.69 9.11 3.49
C PHE A 15 -14.08 9.69 3.19
N CYS A 16 -14.35 10.10 1.95
CA CYS A 16 -15.62 10.75 1.58
C CYS A 16 -16.29 10.17 0.33
N GLY A 17 -15.68 9.16 -0.33
CA GLY A 17 -16.23 8.51 -1.51
C GLY A 17 -16.13 9.28 -2.83
N SER A 18 -15.66 10.54 -2.80
CA SER A 18 -15.51 11.38 -4.01
C SER A 18 -14.53 10.77 -5.01
N SER A 19 -14.83 10.92 -6.30
CA SER A 19 -13.94 10.61 -7.43
C SER A 19 -13.16 11.82 -7.93
N ASP A 20 -13.33 12.99 -7.31
CA ASP A 20 -12.56 14.19 -7.62
C ASP A 20 -11.17 14.11 -6.95
N ILE A 21 -10.23 13.51 -7.67
CA ILE A 21 -8.92 13.11 -7.19
C ILE A 21 -7.81 13.77 -8.02
N TRP A 22 -6.91 14.45 -7.33
CA TRP A 22 -5.62 14.88 -7.88
C TRP A 22 -4.54 13.83 -7.62
N ILE A 23 -3.71 13.56 -8.64
CA ILE A 23 -2.62 12.58 -8.56
C ILE A 23 -1.32 13.32 -8.22
N ASP A 24 -0.78 13.07 -7.03
CA ASP A 24 0.40 13.74 -6.46
C ASP A 24 1.69 12.89 -6.63
N GLY A 25 1.83 12.24 -7.78
CA GLY A 25 3.00 11.39 -8.07
C GLY A 25 3.05 10.10 -7.23
N THR A 26 4.24 9.64 -6.88
CA THR A 26 4.48 8.34 -6.21
C THR A 26 5.40 8.47 -4.99
N THR A 27 5.29 7.54 -4.04
CA THR A 27 6.26 7.37 -2.96
C THR A 27 7.56 6.74 -3.49
N SER A 28 8.64 6.76 -2.69
CA SER A 28 9.91 6.09 -3.02
C SER A 28 9.77 4.59 -3.22
N LYS A 29 8.75 3.97 -2.59
CA LYS A 29 8.41 2.55 -2.74
C LYS A 29 7.42 2.27 -3.87
N GLY A 30 7.11 3.28 -4.70
CA GLY A 30 6.29 3.14 -5.91
C GLY A 30 4.77 3.18 -5.69
N ALA A 31 4.28 3.42 -4.46
CA ALA A 31 2.84 3.57 -4.22
C ALA A 31 2.35 4.92 -4.77
N ARG A 32 1.18 4.95 -5.41
CA ARG A 32 0.62 6.19 -5.93
C ARG A 32 0.10 7.09 -4.79
N LYS A 33 0.35 8.39 -4.88
CA LYS A 33 -0.16 9.40 -3.94
C LYS A 33 -1.34 10.13 -4.58
N TYR A 34 -2.38 10.35 -3.79
CA TYR A 34 -3.61 11.00 -4.19
C TYR A 34 -4.00 12.06 -3.18
N GLN A 35 -4.63 13.13 -3.66
CA GLN A 35 -5.33 14.09 -2.83
C GLN A 35 -6.77 14.18 -3.29
N CYS A 36 -7.73 14.02 -2.38
CA CYS A 36 -9.13 14.29 -2.69
C CYS A 36 -9.35 15.80 -2.76
N GLN A 37 -9.91 16.31 -3.84
CA GLN A 37 -10.20 17.75 -3.97
C GLN A 37 -11.50 18.16 -3.26
N ASN A 38 -12.32 17.20 -2.81
CA ASN A 38 -13.55 17.46 -2.06
C ASN A 38 -13.33 17.57 -0.55
N CYS A 39 -12.55 16.66 0.05
CA CYS A 39 -12.27 16.68 1.50
C CYS A 39 -10.82 16.98 1.85
N TYR A 40 -9.97 17.24 0.86
CA TYR A 40 -8.56 17.62 0.99
C TYR A 40 -7.63 16.62 1.68
N HIS A 41 -8.13 15.45 2.08
CA HIS A 41 -7.30 14.39 2.63
C HIS A 41 -6.39 13.75 1.57
N TYR A 42 -5.17 13.45 2.00
CA TYR A 42 -4.22 12.64 1.25
C TYR A 42 -4.44 11.16 1.53
N PHE A 43 -4.27 10.33 0.50
CA PHE A 43 -4.27 8.87 0.60
C PHE A 43 -3.36 8.27 -0.47
N ASN A 44 -3.09 6.98 -0.36
CA ASN A 44 -2.30 6.23 -1.33
C ASN A 44 -2.91 4.83 -1.55
N ASP A 45 -2.28 4.03 -2.41
CA ASP A 45 -2.70 2.65 -2.71
C ASP A 45 -2.81 1.74 -1.47
N LEU A 46 -2.10 2.08 -0.38
CA LEU A 46 -2.04 1.31 0.86
C LEU A 46 -3.04 1.80 1.92
N THR A 47 -3.63 2.99 1.75
CA THR A 47 -4.55 3.57 2.74
C THR A 47 -5.75 2.67 2.98
N GLY A 48 -5.93 2.22 4.23
CA GLY A 48 -7.01 1.32 4.62
C GLY A 48 -6.86 -0.10 4.08
N ALA A 49 -5.66 -0.53 3.68
CA ALA A 49 -5.33 -1.94 3.52
C ALA A 49 -5.22 -2.61 4.90
N ILE A 50 -5.42 -3.92 4.99
CA ILE A 50 -5.29 -4.70 6.25
C ILE A 50 -3.88 -4.53 6.86
N PHE A 51 -2.89 -4.22 6.03
CA PHE A 51 -1.50 -4.00 6.43
C PHE A 51 -1.15 -2.52 6.67
N ASP A 52 -2.11 -1.60 6.57
CA ASP A 52 -1.86 -0.18 6.80
C ASP A 52 -1.48 0.03 8.27
N ASN A 53 -0.27 0.57 8.51
CA ASN A 53 0.36 0.69 9.83
C ASN A 53 0.53 -0.61 10.65
N HIS A 54 0.29 -1.79 10.07
CA HIS A 54 0.47 -3.02 10.81
C HIS A 54 1.94 -3.44 10.82
N LYS A 55 2.54 -3.47 12.01
CA LYS A 55 3.87 -4.07 12.23
C LYS A 55 3.66 -5.53 12.59
N PHE A 56 4.03 -6.42 11.67
CA PHE A 56 4.06 -7.85 11.96
C PHE A 56 5.15 -8.18 12.97
N PRO A 57 4.84 -8.93 14.04
CA PRO A 57 5.87 -9.60 14.82
C PRO A 57 6.72 -10.50 13.92
N LEU A 58 8.03 -10.62 14.21
CA LEU A 58 8.95 -11.40 13.38
C LEU A 58 8.48 -12.83 13.13
N GLU A 59 7.90 -13.48 14.14
CA GLU A 59 7.36 -14.84 14.04
C GLU A 59 6.26 -14.94 12.98
N GLU A 60 5.38 -13.94 12.92
CA GLU A 60 4.28 -13.90 11.95
C GLU A 60 4.82 -13.68 10.53
N MET A 61 5.85 -12.83 10.39
CA MET A 61 6.55 -12.67 9.10
C MET A 61 7.17 -13.99 8.63
N PHE A 62 7.87 -14.73 9.50
CA PHE A 62 8.45 -16.02 9.16
C PHE A 62 7.40 -17.05 8.75
N TYR A 63 6.23 -17.05 9.40
CA TYR A 63 5.13 -17.93 9.03
C TYR A 63 4.58 -17.62 7.64
N ILE A 64 4.32 -16.34 7.34
CA ILE A 64 3.82 -15.90 6.02
C ILE A 64 4.83 -16.26 4.93
N ILE A 65 6.10 -15.93 5.14
CA ILE A 65 7.20 -16.19 4.19
C ILE A 65 7.35 -17.69 3.90
N LYS A 66 7.33 -18.55 4.93
CA LYS A 66 7.46 -20.01 4.74
C LYS A 66 6.29 -20.59 3.95
N ARG A 67 5.09 -20.04 4.14
CA ARG A 67 3.87 -20.55 3.52
C ARG A 67 3.75 -20.18 2.04
N ASP A 68 4.32 -19.04 1.63
CA ASP A 68 4.34 -18.61 0.23
C ASP A 68 5.28 -19.45 -0.66
N GLY A 69 6.08 -20.34 -0.07
CA GLY A 69 7.01 -21.23 -0.81
C GLY A 69 8.20 -20.51 -1.45
N SER A 70 8.26 -19.18 -1.34
CA SER A 70 9.35 -18.35 -1.83
C SER A 70 10.63 -18.61 -1.04
N LYS A 71 11.74 -18.90 -1.73
CA LYS A 71 13.05 -18.99 -1.10
C LYS A 71 13.54 -17.60 -0.74
N VAL A 72 13.62 -17.30 0.55
CA VAL A 72 14.21 -16.06 1.05
C VAL A 72 15.71 -16.27 1.24
N ASN A 73 16.50 -15.38 0.64
CA ASN A 73 17.95 -15.39 0.74
C ASN A 73 18.40 -14.28 1.69
N GLU A 74 19.58 -14.47 2.30
CA GLU A 74 20.18 -13.50 3.22
C GLU A 74 20.44 -12.13 2.58
N SER A 75 20.56 -12.08 1.25
CA SER A 75 20.64 -10.85 0.46
C SER A 75 19.38 -9.99 0.49
N ASP A 76 18.20 -10.59 0.76
CA ASP A 76 16.91 -9.89 0.73
C ASP A 76 16.72 -8.98 1.95
N PHE A 77 17.53 -9.17 2.99
CA PHE A 77 17.54 -8.37 4.21
C PHE A 77 18.70 -7.37 4.28
N LYS A 78 19.63 -7.39 3.32
CA LYS A 78 20.74 -6.44 3.24
C LYS A 78 20.24 -5.10 2.68
N GLY A 79 19.65 -4.27 3.52
CA GLY A 79 19.18 -2.94 3.14
C GLY A 79 18.18 -2.31 4.11
N VAL A 80 17.89 -2.97 5.24
CA VAL A 80 17.10 -2.39 6.33
C VAL A 80 18.09 -1.89 7.39
N GLU A 81 18.70 -0.73 7.13
CA GLU A 81 19.31 0.12 8.15
C GLU A 81 18.35 1.26 8.51
#